data_AF-A0A6L7YMD9-F1
#
_entry.id   AF-A0A6L7YMD9-F1
#
_cell.length_a   1.000
_cell.length_b   1.000
_cell.length_c   1.000
_cell.angle_alpha   90.00
_cell.angle_beta   90.00
_cell.angle_gamma   90.00
#
_symmetry.space_group_name_H-M   'P 1'
#
loop_
_entity.id
_entity.type
_entity.pdbx_description
1 polymer ?
#
loop_
_entity_poly.entity_id
_entity_poly.type
_entity_poly.pdbx_seq_one_letter_code
_entity_poly.pdbx_strand_id
1 'polypeptide(L)'
;GTHIGCDTSNCGACTVVLNGNAVKSCTVFAVQADGGKVTTVEGLATNGELHAVQEGFWEKHGLQCGFCTPGMIMMSYDLLSKNPSPSEEEIREGLAGNLCRCTGYHNIVSAVQYAAEKMSS
;
A
#
# COMPACT_ATOMS: atom_id res chain seq x y z
N GLY A 1 1.94 10.97 4.25
CA GLY A 1 2.86 10.53 3.19
C GLY A 1 3.64 9.32 3.62
N THR A 2 4.82 9.09 3.05
CA THR A 2 5.71 7.99 3.44
C THR A 2 6.23 8.19 4.87
N HIS A 3 6.15 7.17 5.73
CA HIS A 3 6.47 7.30 7.17
C HIS A 3 7.62 6.38 7.62
N ILE A 4 8.29 6.75 8.71
CA ILE A 4 9.28 5.92 9.40
C ILE A 4 8.63 5.33 10.64
N GLY A 5 8.42 4.01 10.67
CA GLY A 5 7.77 3.31 11.80
C GLY A 5 8.67 2.33 12.56
N CYS A 6 9.89 2.08 12.07
CA CYS A 6 10.90 1.24 12.72
C CYS A 6 12.28 1.51 12.12
N ASP A 7 13.32 0.97 12.76
CA ASP A 7 14.72 1.11 12.32
C ASP A 7 15.33 -0.19 11.77
N THR A 8 14.50 -1.23 11.60
CA THR A 8 14.92 -2.60 11.29
C THR A 8 14.17 -3.22 10.11
N SER A 9 13.56 -2.38 9.28
CA SER A 9 12.92 -2.79 8.01
C SER A 9 11.69 -3.69 8.16
N ASN A 10 11.14 -3.86 9.36
CA ASN A 10 10.02 -4.76 9.61
C ASN A 10 8.66 -4.14 9.25
N CYS A 11 8.39 -2.88 9.64
CA CYS A 11 7.02 -2.36 9.70
C CYS A 11 6.35 -2.02 8.37
N GLY A 12 7.09 -1.73 7.30
CA GLY A 12 6.52 -1.36 6.00
C GLY A 12 5.80 -0.01 5.91
N ALA A 13 5.76 0.81 6.97
CA ALA A 13 5.17 2.16 6.91
C ALA A 13 5.87 3.08 5.88
N CYS A 14 7.10 2.73 5.49
CA CYS A 14 7.94 3.43 4.53
C CYS A 14 7.81 2.89 3.08
N THR A 15 6.83 2.03 2.81
CA THR A 15 6.66 1.41 1.49
C THR A 15 6.32 2.45 0.43
N VAL A 16 7.06 2.41 -0.67
CA VAL A 16 6.86 3.19 -1.91
C VAL A 16 7.02 2.25 -3.11
N VAL A 17 6.56 2.65 -4.29
CA VAL A 17 6.84 1.90 -5.52
C VAL A 17 8.03 2.54 -6.23
N LEU A 18 9.13 1.80 -6.35
CA LEU A 18 10.32 2.20 -7.09
C LEU A 18 10.44 1.32 -8.34
N ASN A 19 10.44 1.94 -9.52
CA ASN A 19 10.56 1.23 -10.81
C ASN A 19 9.55 0.08 -10.96
N GLY A 20 8.30 0.32 -10.55
CA GLY A 20 7.21 -0.64 -10.66
C GLY A 20 7.18 -1.72 -9.58
N ASN A 21 8.03 -1.64 -8.55
CA ASN A 21 8.03 -2.59 -7.43
C ASN A 21 7.89 -1.88 -6.09
N ALA A 22 7.00 -2.38 -5.22
CA ALA A 22 6.96 -1.98 -3.83
C ALA A 22 8.29 -2.30 -3.11
N VAL A 23 8.88 -1.29 -2.47
CA VAL A 23 10.11 -1.40 -1.68
C VAL A 23 9.97 -0.62 -0.37
N LYS A 24 10.66 -1.08 0.68
CA LYS A 24 10.78 -0.34 1.93
C LYS A 24 11.85 0.73 1.74
N SER A 25 11.45 2.00 1.64
CA SER A 25 12.39 3.10 1.33
C SER A 25 13.48 3.29 2.38
N CYS A 26 13.26 2.87 3.64
CA CYS A 26 14.27 2.95 4.69
C CYS A 26 15.48 2.02 4.47
N THR A 27 15.42 1.10 3.51
CA THR A 27 16.53 0.22 3.11
C THR A 27 17.07 0.54 1.72
N VAL A 28 16.73 1.69 1.16
CA VAL A 28 17.22 2.15 -0.14
C VAL A 28 17.97 3.46 0.08
N PHE A 29 19.26 3.48 -0.25
CA PHE A 29 20.01 4.73 -0.25
C PHE A 29 19.48 5.65 -1.35
N ALA A 30 19.46 6.96 -1.09
CA ALA A 30 18.96 7.95 -2.06
C ALA A 30 19.64 7.83 -3.44
N VAL A 31 20.95 7.56 -3.47
CA VAL A 31 21.71 7.36 -4.73
C VAL A 31 21.27 6.13 -5.52
N GLN A 32 20.72 5.10 -4.86
CA GLN A 32 20.17 3.92 -5.55
C GLN A 32 18.84 4.23 -6.25
N ALA A 33 18.17 5.31 -5.87
CA ALA A 33 16.96 5.78 -6.52
C ALA A 33 17.25 6.79 -7.65
N ASP A 34 18.51 7.15 -7.90
CA ASP A 34 18.88 8.09 -8.96
C ASP A 34 18.43 7.59 -10.34
N GLY A 35 17.85 8.48 -11.14
CA GLY A 35 17.22 8.16 -12.42
C GLY A 35 15.96 7.26 -12.35
N GLY A 36 15.57 6.80 -11.16
CA GLY A 36 14.42 5.91 -10.95
C GLY A 36 13.09 6.65 -10.87
N LYS A 37 12.00 5.94 -11.17
CA LYS A 37 10.63 6.45 -10.95
C LYS A 37 10.13 6.00 -9.59
N VAL A 38 9.91 6.96 -8.69
CA VAL A 38 9.30 6.74 -7.37
C VAL A 38 7.85 7.21 -7.38
N THR A 39 6.94 6.32 -6.99
CA THR A 39 5.53 6.63 -6.71
C THR A 39 5.26 6.46 -5.22
N THR A 40 4.68 7.48 -4.61
CA THR A 40 4.19 7.47 -3.21
C THR A 40 2.66 7.53 -3.19
N VAL A 41 2.05 7.49 -2.01
CA VAL A 41 0.59 7.54 -1.87
C VAL A 41 -0.03 8.81 -2.46
N GLU A 42 0.71 9.92 -2.43
CA GLU A 42 0.33 11.20 -3.04
C GLU A 42 0.20 11.11 -4.57
N GLY A 43 0.91 10.17 -5.20
CA GLY A 43 0.90 9.98 -6.65
C GLY A 43 -0.23 9.09 -7.18
N LEU A 44 -1.13 8.59 -6.32
CA LEU A 44 -2.21 7.70 -6.75
C LEU A 44 -3.47 8.45 -7.17
N ALA A 45 -3.82 9.54 -6.49
CA ALA A 45 -5.00 10.33 -6.82
C ALA A 45 -4.76 11.13 -8.10
N THR A 46 -5.75 11.17 -8.99
CA THR A 46 -5.66 11.91 -10.26
C THR A 46 -6.78 12.94 -10.31
N ASN A 47 -6.45 14.22 -10.48
CA ASN A 47 -7.43 15.33 -10.55
C ASN A 47 -8.39 15.40 -9.34
N GLY A 48 -7.93 14.98 -8.16
CA GLY A 48 -8.75 14.94 -6.94
C GLY A 48 -9.57 13.66 -6.76
N GLU A 49 -9.63 12.80 -7.78
CA GLU A 49 -10.28 11.49 -7.70
C GLU A 49 -9.35 10.47 -7.04
N LEU A 50 -9.87 9.73 -6.07
CA LEU A 50 -9.14 8.68 -5.38
C LEU A 50 -8.90 7.49 -6.30
N HIS A 51 -7.71 6.90 -6.20
CA HIS A 51 -7.47 5.58 -6.77
C HIS A 51 -8.36 4.53 -6.07
N ALA A 52 -8.79 3.48 -6.78
CA ALA A 52 -9.68 2.43 -6.23
C ALA A 52 -9.19 1.84 -4.89
N VAL A 53 -7.88 1.72 -4.71
CA VAL A 53 -7.25 1.30 -3.44
C VAL A 53 -7.46 2.33 -2.33
N GLN A 54 -7.28 3.62 -2.60
CA GLN A 54 -7.52 4.68 -1.60
C GLN A 54 -8.99 4.73 -1.20
N GLU A 55 -9.89 4.62 -2.18
CA GLU A 55 -11.33 4.59 -1.96
C GLU A 55 -11.75 3.34 -1.17
N GLY A 56 -11.21 2.16 -1.49
CA GLY A 56 -11.48 0.94 -0.73
C GLY A 56 -11.10 1.07 0.75
N PHE A 57 -9.97 1.71 1.06
CA PHE A 57 -9.59 1.96 2.44
C PHE A 57 -10.54 2.92 3.16
N TRP A 58 -11.11 3.90 2.45
CA TRP A 58 -12.13 4.79 3.00
C TRP A 58 -13.46 4.05 3.24
N GLU A 59 -13.99 3.42 2.20
CA GLU A 59 -15.28 2.73 2.21
C GLU A 59 -15.34 1.56 3.20
N LYS A 60 -14.25 0.78 3.30
CA LYS A 60 -14.21 -0.41 4.17
C LYS A 60 -13.63 -0.14 5.54
N HIS A 61 -13.39 1.12 5.88
CA HIS A 61 -12.77 1.52 7.15
C HIS A 61 -11.45 0.78 7.38
N GLY A 62 -10.63 0.71 6.32
CA GLY A 62 -9.31 0.08 6.29
C GLY A 62 -8.22 0.86 7.03
N LEU A 63 -8.59 1.96 7.71
CA LEU A 63 -7.67 2.76 8.53
C LEU A 63 -8.31 3.17 9.86
N GLN A 64 -7.46 3.47 10.83
CA GLN A 64 -7.84 4.13 12.09
C GLN A 64 -6.90 5.31 12.35
N CYS A 65 -5.76 5.10 13.01
CA CYS A 65 -4.79 6.19 13.26
C CYS A 65 -4.14 6.76 11.99
N GLY A 66 -4.24 6.05 10.86
CA GLY A 66 -3.72 6.48 9.56
C GLY A 66 -2.22 6.31 9.36
N PHE A 67 -1.45 5.96 10.40
CA PHE A 67 0.02 5.96 10.32
C PHE A 67 0.58 4.93 9.33
N CYS A 68 0.07 3.70 9.35
CA CYS A 68 0.50 2.64 8.41
C CYS A 68 -0.18 2.74 7.04
N THR A 69 -1.24 3.53 6.93
CA THR A 69 -2.14 3.54 5.76
C THR A 69 -1.43 3.86 4.45
N PRO A 70 -0.49 4.84 4.37
CA PRO A 70 0.27 5.09 3.15
C PRO A 70 1.03 3.85 2.65
N GLY A 71 1.83 3.20 3.50
CA GLY A 71 2.59 2.00 3.11
C GLY A 71 1.69 0.82 2.77
N MET A 72 0.57 0.68 3.48
CA MET A 72 -0.42 -0.36 3.22
C MET A 72 -1.08 -0.18 1.84
N ILE A 73 -1.51 1.05 1.51
CA ILE A 73 -2.07 1.40 0.21
C ILE A 73 -1.05 1.16 -0.91
N MET A 74 0.22 1.55 -0.73
CA MET A 74 1.25 1.34 -1.75
C MET A 74 1.53 -0.14 -2.00
N MET A 75 1.52 -0.98 -0.96
CA MET A 75 1.66 -2.43 -1.13
C MET A 75 0.44 -3.05 -1.79
N SER A 76 -0.78 -2.63 -1.41
CA SER A 76 -2.02 -3.08 -2.05
C SER A 76 -2.05 -2.71 -3.54
N TYR A 77 -1.59 -1.51 -3.88
CA TYR A 77 -1.44 -1.06 -5.26
C TYR A 77 -0.47 -1.95 -6.05
N ASP A 78 0.71 -2.24 -5.49
CA ASP A 78 1.68 -3.15 -6.14
C ASP A 78 1.11 -4.56 -6.31
N LEU A 79 0.49 -5.13 -5.28
CA LEU A 79 -0.18 -6.43 -5.32
C LEU A 79 -1.21 -6.49 -6.46
N LEU A 80 -2.15 -5.53 -6.51
CA LEU A 80 -3.22 -5.53 -7.51
C LEU A 80 -2.72 -5.24 -8.92
N SER A 81 -1.60 -4.54 -9.07
CA SER A 81 -0.97 -4.35 -10.38
C SER A 81 -0.41 -5.67 -10.96
N LYS A 82 -0.06 -6.63 -10.10
CA LYS A 82 0.52 -7.93 -10.47
C LYS A 82 -0.50 -9.07 -10.47
N ASN A 83 -1.44 -9.04 -9.54
CA ASN A 83 -2.56 -9.97 -9.43
C ASN A 83 -3.86 -9.17 -9.27
N PRO A 84 -4.60 -8.91 -10.36
CA PRO A 84 -5.82 -8.08 -10.32
C PRO A 84 -7.00 -8.70 -9.56
N SER A 85 -6.98 -10.01 -9.31
CA SER A 85 -8.07 -10.73 -8.63
C SER A 85 -7.51 -11.71 -7.57
N PRO A 86 -6.81 -11.20 -6.55
CA PRO A 86 -6.21 -12.05 -5.54
C PRO A 86 -7.26 -12.62 -4.59
N SER A 87 -7.04 -13.84 -4.14
CA SER A 87 -7.78 -14.44 -3.02
C SER A 87 -7.49 -13.70 -1.70
N GLU A 88 -8.34 -13.92 -0.69
CA GLU A 88 -8.09 -13.37 0.66
C GLU A 88 -6.72 -13.80 1.21
N GLU A 89 -6.31 -15.05 0.98
CA GLU A 89 -5.02 -15.58 1.44
C GLU A 89 -3.86 -14.85 0.75
N GLU A 90 -3.94 -14.65 -0.57
CA GLU A 90 -2.93 -13.91 -1.33
C GLU A 90 -2.85 -12.43 -0.91
N ILE A 91 -3.98 -11.80 -0.55
CA ILE A 91 -3.97 -10.44 0.00
C ILE A 91 -3.24 -10.42 1.34
N ARG A 92 -3.53 -11.36 2.24
CA ARG A 92 -2.89 -11.40 3.56
C ARG A 92 -1.39 -11.62 3.45
N GLU A 93 -0.97 -12.55 2.61
CA GLU A 93 0.43 -12.82 2.37
C GLU A 93 1.12 -11.63 1.69
N GLY A 94 0.50 -11.05 0.67
CA GLY A 94 0.99 -9.87 -0.03
C GLY A 94 1.13 -8.63 0.87
N LEU A 95 0.39 -8.56 1.98
CA LEU A 95 0.48 -7.47 2.96
C LEU A 95 1.31 -7.80 4.20
N ALA A 96 1.82 -9.02 4.35
CA ALA A 96 2.54 -9.46 5.56
C ALA A 96 3.76 -8.58 5.91
N GLY A 97 4.34 -7.90 4.91
CA GLY A 97 5.45 -6.96 5.10
C GLY A 97 5.07 -5.59 5.69
N ASN A 98 3.79 -5.31 5.91
CA ASN A 98 3.28 -4.06 6.47
C ASN A 98 2.50 -4.32 7.76
N LEU A 99 2.90 -3.66 8.84
CA LEU A 99 2.33 -3.87 10.16
C LEU A 99 1.32 -2.78 10.50
N CYS A 100 0.18 -3.20 11.04
CA CYS A 100 -0.84 -2.32 11.59
C CYS A 100 -1.12 -2.70 13.04
N ARG A 101 -1.16 -1.71 13.93
CA ARG A 101 -1.47 -1.94 15.35
C ARG A 101 -2.94 -1.68 15.71
N CYS A 102 -3.70 -1.03 14.84
CA CYS A 102 -5.01 -0.49 15.17
C CYS A 102 -6.17 -1.32 14.60
N THR A 103 -6.07 -1.78 13.35
CA THR A 103 -7.24 -2.32 12.61
C THR A 103 -7.49 -3.81 12.80
N GLY A 104 -6.49 -4.58 13.25
CA GLY A 104 -6.57 -6.05 13.24
C GLY A 104 -6.61 -6.66 11.82
N TYR A 105 -6.26 -5.89 10.80
CA TYR A 105 -6.12 -6.27 9.38
C TYR A 105 -7.39 -6.68 8.61
N HIS A 106 -8.46 -7.12 9.26
CA HIS A 106 -9.65 -7.60 8.55
C HIS A 106 -10.22 -6.55 7.58
N ASN A 107 -10.44 -5.32 8.03
CA ASN A 107 -10.95 -4.25 7.17
C ASN A 107 -9.96 -3.79 6.08
N ILE A 108 -8.65 -3.98 6.31
CA ILE A 108 -7.63 -3.72 5.28
C ILE A 108 -7.79 -4.75 4.15
N VAL A 109 -7.95 -6.03 4.49
CA VAL A 109 -8.19 -7.08 3.49
C VAL A 109 -9.47 -6.78 2.69
N SER A 110 -10.56 -6.44 3.38
CA SER A 110 -11.82 -6.07 2.72
C SER A 110 -11.68 -4.84 1.80
N ALA A 111 -10.85 -3.87 2.17
CA ALA A 111 -10.53 -2.71 1.34
C ALA A 111 -9.81 -3.09 0.04
N VAL A 112 -8.88 -4.05 0.10
CA VAL A 112 -8.17 -4.55 -1.08
C VAL A 112 -9.11 -5.35 -1.99
N GLN A 113 -9.97 -6.19 -1.44
CA GLN A 113 -10.99 -6.91 -2.21
C GLN A 113 -11.93 -5.95 -2.95
N TYR A 114 -12.41 -4.91 -2.25
CA TYR A 114 -13.21 -3.85 -2.87
C TYR A 114 -12.46 -3.19 -4.04
N ALA A 115 -11.19 -2.87 -3.85
CA ALA A 115 -10.39 -2.25 -4.90
C ALA A 115 -10.21 -3.17 -6.12
N ALA A 116 -9.98 -4.47 -5.90
CA ALA A 116 -9.87 -5.46 -6.97
C ALA A 116 -11.16 -5.57 -7.81
N GLU A 117 -12.31 -5.63 -7.14
CA GLU A 117 -13.63 -5.65 -7.80
C GLU A 117 -13.86 -4.38 -8.61
N LYS A 118 -13.56 -3.21 -8.03
CA LYS A 118 -13.75 -1.91 -8.68
C LYS A 118 -12.83 -1.71 -9.89
N MET A 119 -11.60 -2.21 -9.83
CA MET A 119 -10.64 -2.13 -10.95
C MET A 119 -10.98 -3.09 -12.09
N SER A 120 -11.82 -4.10 -11.85
CA SER A 120 -12.25 -5.10 -12.83
C SER A 120 -13.55 -4.72 -13.55
N SER A 121 -14.21 -3.64 -13.12
CA SER A 121 -15.48 -3.12 -13.65
C SER A 121 -15.24 -2.02 -14.69
#